data_AF-A0A6G0TJ21-F1
#
_entry.id   AF-A0A6G0TJ21-F1
#
_cell.length_a   1.000
_cell.length_b   1.000
_cell.length_c   1.000
_cell.angle_alpha   90.00
_cell.angle_beta   90.00
_cell.angle_gamma   90.00
#
_symmetry.space_group_name_H-M   'P 1'
#
loop_
_entity.id
_entity.type
_entity.pdbx_description
1 polymer ?
#
loop_
_entity_poly.entity_id
_entity_poly.type
_entity_poly.pdbx_seq_one_letter_code
_entity_poly.pdbx_strand_id
1 'polypeptide(L)'
;FFINIDIKKDFKINFFKVCIDFKHLYKNALDMPSTYDKSVIKLIQILDDRVKDHSCRSMLEDMKRDINASENSENSIVLYLLHAVFSPTTKKTYINSDGNKCIIKFSIKDSQNSYVIVANTALELEEKLKARKNSNNPIQPCLLIVGTIMNPREIMVYFDELKYKFFSIVKALDLCFKIYHIFNLEYPLESINVWLFIQRYFYSIKLQCDKPYPIISQIISELK
;
A
#
# COMPACT_ATOMS: atom_id res chain seq x y z
N PHE A 1 -28.18 -8.00 -5.30
CA PHE A 1 -28.39 -8.63 -3.99
C PHE A 1 -27.74 -7.75 -2.94
N PHE A 2 -28.52 -6.85 -2.35
CA PHE A 2 -28.09 -6.01 -1.25
C PHE A 2 -28.15 -6.84 0.03
N ILE A 3 -27.01 -7.15 0.63
CA ILE A 3 -26.97 -7.63 2.00
C ILE A 3 -26.95 -6.39 2.88
N ASN A 4 -28.08 -6.13 3.55
CA ASN A 4 -28.15 -5.20 4.68
C ASN A 4 -27.19 -5.69 5.76
N ILE A 5 -26.04 -5.02 5.89
CA ILE A 5 -25.11 -5.22 6.99
C ILE A 5 -25.55 -4.31 8.13
N ASP A 6 -26.54 -4.78 8.88
CA ASP A 6 -26.86 -4.32 10.24
C ASP A 6 -26.18 -5.24 11.27
N ILE A 7 -24.87 -5.48 11.08
CA ILE A 7 -24.01 -6.17 12.04
C ILE A 7 -22.95 -5.16 12.53
N LYS A 8 -23.44 -4.04 13.07
CA LYS A 8 -22.61 -3.10 13.85
C LYS A 8 -22.85 -3.35 15.34
N LYS A 9 -22.15 -4.35 15.88
CA LYS A 9 -21.68 -4.43 17.29
C LYS A 9 -20.86 -5.71 17.47
N ASP A 10 -19.61 -5.53 17.86
CA ASP A 10 -18.67 -6.55 18.39
C ASP A 10 -17.96 -7.52 17.43
N PHE A 11 -17.51 -7.08 16.25
CA PHE A 11 -16.44 -7.77 15.52
C PHE A 11 -15.08 -7.10 15.74
N LYS A 12 -14.38 -7.49 16.81
CA LYS A 12 -12.93 -7.27 16.85
C LYS A 12 -12.31 -8.16 15.78
N ILE A 13 -11.92 -7.58 14.64
CA ILE A 13 -11.32 -8.34 13.54
C ILE A 13 -10.06 -9.03 14.06
N ASN A 14 -10.05 -10.36 14.00
CA ASN A 14 -8.90 -11.17 14.39
C ASN A 14 -8.00 -11.37 13.17
N PHE A 15 -6.76 -10.88 13.25
CA PHE A 15 -5.73 -11.06 12.23
C PHE A 15 -5.61 -12.51 11.73
N PHE A 16 -5.66 -13.48 12.63
CA PHE A 16 -5.57 -14.90 12.26
C PHE A 16 -6.74 -15.33 11.38
N LYS A 17 -7.95 -14.82 11.65
CA LYS A 17 -9.13 -15.15 10.86
C LYS A 17 -9.04 -14.59 9.44
N VAL A 18 -8.59 -13.34 9.30
CA VAL A 18 -8.33 -12.72 7.97
C VAL A 18 -7.35 -13.57 7.16
N CYS A 19 -6.27 -14.04 7.78
CA CYS A 19 -5.30 -14.92 7.11
C CYS A 19 -5.88 -16.28 6.70
N ILE A 20 -6.72 -16.91 7.53
CA ILE A 20 -7.36 -18.20 7.24
C ILE A 20 -8.37 -18.05 6.10
N ASP A 21 -9.22 -17.03 6.18
CA ASP A 21 -10.24 -16.74 5.17
C ASP A 21 -9.56 -16.42 3.83
N PHE A 22 -8.41 -15.74 3.85
CA PHE A 22 -7.71 -15.37 2.61
C PHE A 22 -7.13 -16.59 1.91
N LYS A 23 -6.58 -17.55 2.68
CA LYS A 23 -6.12 -18.83 2.14
C LYS A 23 -7.27 -19.67 1.58
N HIS A 24 -8.46 -19.59 2.16
CA HIS A 24 -9.65 -20.23 1.60
C HIS A 24 -10.08 -19.58 0.28
N LEU A 25 -10.05 -18.25 0.21
CA LEU A 25 -10.43 -17.48 -0.98
C LEU A 25 -9.45 -17.70 -2.14
N TYR A 26 -8.13 -17.73 -1.86
CA TYR A 26 -7.08 -17.91 -2.86
C TYR A 26 -6.14 -19.07 -2.49
N LYS A 27 -6.58 -20.30 -2.77
CA LYS A 27 -5.84 -21.53 -2.45
C LYS A 27 -4.43 -21.61 -3.06
N ASN A 28 -4.25 -20.99 -4.22
CA ASN A 28 -2.98 -21.01 -4.98
C ASN A 28 -2.23 -19.68 -4.90
N ALA A 29 -2.64 -18.75 -4.02
CA ALA A 29 -1.92 -17.49 -3.87
C ALA A 29 -0.51 -17.74 -3.33
N LEU A 30 0.45 -17.02 -3.88
CA LEU A 30 1.81 -16.99 -3.35
C LEU A 30 1.86 -16.32 -1.97
N ASP A 31 2.89 -16.64 -1.21
CA ASP A 31 3.17 -15.99 0.08
C ASP A 31 4.02 -14.74 -0.14
N MET A 32 3.47 -13.58 0.23
CA MET A 32 4.12 -12.29 -0.04
C MET A 32 5.47 -12.15 0.67
N PRO A 33 5.62 -12.41 1.98
CA PRO A 33 6.92 -12.33 2.64
C PRO A 33 7.97 -13.19 1.94
N SER A 34 7.67 -14.45 1.65
CA SER A 34 8.59 -15.36 0.97
C SER A 34 8.94 -14.91 -0.46
N THR A 35 7.99 -14.32 -1.17
CA THR A 35 8.19 -13.83 -2.55
C THR A 35 9.01 -12.53 -2.54
N TYR A 36 8.76 -11.66 -1.56
CA TYR A 36 9.49 -10.42 -1.36
C TYR A 36 10.96 -10.68 -1.03
N ASP A 37 11.26 -11.57 -0.08
CA ASP A 37 12.63 -11.90 0.33
C ASP A 37 13.47 -12.42 -0.85
N LYS A 38 12.86 -13.20 -1.76
CA LYS A 38 13.52 -13.72 -2.97
C LYS A 38 13.77 -12.66 -4.04
N SER A 39 13.03 -11.56 -4.02
CA SER A 39 12.99 -10.59 -5.12
C SER A 39 13.50 -9.19 -4.74
N VAL A 40 13.72 -8.90 -3.45
CA VAL A 40 14.11 -7.58 -2.95
C VAL A 40 15.37 -7.04 -3.62
N ILE A 41 16.37 -7.87 -3.87
CA ILE A 41 17.61 -7.45 -4.55
C ILE A 41 17.32 -6.99 -5.99
N LYS A 42 16.55 -7.77 -6.75
CA LYS A 42 16.14 -7.39 -8.12
C LYS A 42 15.23 -6.16 -8.08
N LEU A 43 14.35 -6.03 -7.08
CA LEU A 43 13.51 -4.84 -6.91
C LEU A 43 14.37 -3.59 -6.71
N ILE A 44 15.40 -3.63 -5.87
CA ILE A 44 16.32 -2.52 -5.65
C ILE A 44 17.02 -2.11 -6.95
N GLN A 45 17.45 -3.08 -7.77
CA GLN A 45 18.03 -2.78 -9.10
C GLN A 45 17.03 -2.07 -10.01
N ILE A 46 15.79 -2.55 -10.07
CA ILE A 46 14.73 -1.92 -10.86
C ILE A 46 14.43 -0.49 -10.37
N LEU A 47 14.41 -0.28 -9.04
CA LEU A 47 14.25 1.06 -8.46
C LEU A 47 15.43 1.95 -8.89
N ASP A 48 16.64 1.43 -8.88
CA ASP A 48 17.84 2.16 -9.28
C ASP A 48 17.86 2.51 -10.77
N ASP A 49 17.22 1.74 -11.64
CA ASP A 49 17.13 2.07 -13.06
C ASP A 49 15.99 3.05 -13.37
N ARG A 50 14.86 2.91 -12.67
CA ARG A 50 13.58 3.51 -13.09
C ARG A 50 13.12 4.71 -12.28
N VAL A 51 13.54 4.84 -11.03
CA VAL A 51 13.19 6.02 -10.23
C VAL A 51 13.90 7.23 -10.85
N LYS A 52 13.16 8.32 -11.11
CA LYS A 52 13.72 9.56 -11.67
C LYS A 52 13.38 10.80 -10.84
N ASP A 53 12.35 10.69 -10.00
CA ASP A 53 11.98 11.75 -9.08
C ASP A 53 13.13 12.05 -8.12
N HIS A 54 13.48 13.33 -7.99
CA HIS A 54 14.64 13.76 -7.20
C HIS A 54 14.53 13.35 -5.73
N SER A 55 13.35 13.50 -5.12
CA SER A 55 13.15 13.15 -3.71
C SER A 55 13.27 11.65 -3.47
N CYS A 56 12.70 10.85 -4.38
CA CYS A 56 12.77 9.39 -4.36
C CYS A 56 14.20 8.90 -4.62
N ARG A 57 14.95 9.57 -5.51
CA ARG A 57 16.36 9.26 -5.77
C ARG A 57 17.25 9.54 -4.58
N SER A 58 17.11 10.70 -3.95
CA SER A 58 17.84 11.02 -2.72
C SER A 58 17.59 9.95 -1.66
N MET A 59 16.33 9.55 -1.47
CA MET A 59 15.96 8.52 -0.50
C MET A 59 16.60 7.15 -0.82
N LEU A 60 16.69 6.76 -2.09
CA LEU A 60 17.36 5.53 -2.51
C LEU A 60 18.87 5.57 -2.26
N GLU A 61 19.52 6.69 -2.54
CA GLU A 61 20.96 6.85 -2.30
C GLU A 61 21.28 6.94 -0.81
N ASP A 62 20.41 7.55 0.00
CA ASP A 62 20.53 7.53 1.46
C ASP A 62 20.43 6.11 2.01
N MET A 63 19.50 5.31 1.49
CA MET A 63 19.36 3.89 1.85
C MET A 63 20.63 3.10 1.55
N LYS A 64 21.19 3.25 0.34
CA LYS A 64 22.40 2.51 -0.07
C LYS A 64 23.65 2.89 0.76
N ARG A 65 23.68 4.11 1.30
CA ARG A 65 24.80 4.60 2.12
C ARG A 65 24.70 4.18 3.59
N ASP A 66 23.51 3.87 4.08
CA ASP A 66 23.29 3.49 5.47
C ASP A 66 23.54 1.99 5.70
N ILE A 67 24.79 1.65 6.02
CA ILE A 67 25.23 0.27 6.30
C ILE A 67 24.58 -0.31 7.57
N ASN A 68 24.05 0.55 8.45
CA ASN A 68 23.42 0.14 9.72
C ASN A 68 21.90 0.19 9.66
N ALA A 69 21.31 0.36 8.47
CA ALA A 69 19.88 0.39 8.30
C ALA A 69 19.24 -0.90 8.81
N SER A 70 18.15 -0.76 9.56
CA SER A 70 17.38 -1.94 9.96
C SER A 70 16.69 -2.56 8.74
N GLU A 71 16.37 -3.86 8.80
CA GLU A 71 15.57 -4.52 7.76
C GLU A 71 14.26 -3.76 7.48
N ASN A 72 13.60 -3.23 8.53
CA ASN A 72 12.40 -2.42 8.36
C ASN A 72 12.66 -1.08 7.68
N SER A 73 13.81 -0.46 7.91
CA SER A 73 14.21 0.77 7.24
C SER A 73 14.33 0.52 5.74
N GLU A 74 15.14 -0.44 5.33
CA GLU A 74 15.34 -0.79 3.92
C GLU A 74 14.03 -1.19 3.24
N ASN A 75 13.28 -2.10 3.87
CA ASN A 75 12.03 -2.60 3.30
C ASN A 75 10.95 -1.51 3.21
N SER A 76 10.89 -0.60 4.17
CA SER A 76 9.95 0.53 4.10
C SER A 76 10.27 1.44 2.93
N ILE A 77 11.56 1.70 2.67
CA ILE A 77 12.01 2.53 1.55
C ILE A 77 11.71 1.83 0.23
N VAL A 78 12.12 0.56 0.06
CA VAL A 78 11.87 -0.22 -1.16
C VAL A 78 10.38 -0.20 -1.52
N LEU A 79 9.51 -0.52 -0.56
CA LEU A 79 8.06 -0.53 -0.76
C LEU A 79 7.51 0.89 -1.06
N TYR A 80 8.03 1.92 -0.40
CA TYR A 80 7.62 3.31 -0.61
C TYR A 80 8.03 3.86 -1.99
N LEU A 81 9.18 3.42 -2.51
CA LEU A 81 9.71 3.84 -3.81
C LEU A 81 9.02 3.13 -4.99
N LEU A 82 8.30 2.03 -4.76
CA LEU A 82 7.44 1.42 -5.79
C LEU A 82 6.45 2.44 -6.38
N HIS A 83 6.01 3.42 -5.59
CA HIS A 83 5.11 4.48 -6.05
C HIS A 83 5.73 5.39 -7.11
N ALA A 84 7.06 5.52 -7.16
CA ALA A 84 7.75 6.27 -8.20
C ALA A 84 7.85 5.47 -9.51
N VAL A 85 8.06 4.15 -9.43
CA VAL A 85 8.04 3.25 -10.60
C VAL A 85 6.64 3.10 -11.16
N PHE A 86 5.66 2.88 -10.29
CA PHE A 86 4.25 2.72 -10.64
C PHE A 86 3.48 4.02 -10.42
N SER A 87 4.01 5.11 -11.01
CA SER A 87 3.41 6.44 -10.91
C SER A 87 1.91 6.40 -11.23
N PRO A 88 1.07 7.10 -10.46
CA PRO A 88 -0.37 7.08 -10.70
C PRO A 88 -0.72 7.66 -12.07
N THR A 89 -1.29 6.81 -12.92
CA THR A 89 -1.79 7.19 -14.25
C THR A 89 -3.29 7.42 -14.27
N THR A 90 -3.99 7.03 -13.21
CA THR A 90 -5.44 7.15 -13.06
C THR A 90 -5.82 8.61 -12.84
N LYS A 91 -6.94 9.03 -13.43
CA LYS A 91 -7.49 10.38 -13.33
C LYS A 91 -8.91 10.29 -12.76
N LYS A 92 -9.27 11.19 -11.84
CA LYS A 92 -10.65 11.32 -11.34
C LYS A 92 -11.32 12.52 -12.00
N THR A 93 -12.45 12.30 -12.66
CA THR A 93 -13.27 13.39 -13.20
C THR A 93 -14.33 13.78 -12.18
N TYR A 94 -14.55 15.09 -12.00
CA TYR A 94 -15.66 15.62 -11.21
C TYR A 94 -16.24 16.84 -11.93
N ILE A 95 -17.47 17.20 -11.58
CA ILE A 95 -18.10 18.42 -12.06
C ILE A 95 -17.92 19.46 -10.95
N ASN A 96 -17.34 20.62 -11.28
CA ASN A 96 -17.18 21.70 -10.32
C ASN A 96 -18.52 22.44 -10.09
N SER A 97 -18.54 23.37 -9.14
CA SER A 97 -19.73 24.16 -8.82
C SER A 97 -20.27 24.96 -10.02
N ASP A 98 -19.43 25.24 -11.02
CA ASP A 98 -19.77 25.98 -12.24
C ASP A 98 -20.27 25.06 -13.37
N GLY A 99 -20.46 23.77 -13.12
CA GLY A 99 -20.88 22.78 -14.13
C GLY A 99 -19.77 22.29 -15.07
N ASN A 100 -18.53 22.74 -14.87
CA ASN A 100 -17.39 22.35 -15.69
C ASN A 100 -16.81 21.00 -15.27
N LYS A 101 -16.49 20.17 -16.26
CA LYS A 101 -15.82 18.88 -16.05
C LYS A 101 -14.34 19.11 -15.74
N CYS A 102 -13.95 18.88 -14.49
CA CYS A 102 -12.57 18.95 -14.03
C CYS A 102 -11.94 17.54 -13.96
N ILE A 103 -10.61 17.49 -14.05
CA ILE A 103 -9.81 16.27 -13.99
C ILE A 103 -8.76 16.42 -12.90
N ILE A 104 -8.81 15.55 -11.89
CA ILE A 104 -7.76 15.40 -10.88
C ILE A 104 -6.74 14.40 -11.40
N LYS A 105 -5.48 14.84 -11.47
CA LYS A 105 -4.31 13.98 -11.65
C LYS A 105 -3.68 13.76 -10.27
N PHE A 106 -3.23 12.55 -10.00
CA PHE A 106 -2.53 12.23 -8.76
C PHE A 106 -1.02 12.29 -8.98
N SER A 107 -0.30 12.74 -7.95
CA SER A 107 1.16 12.75 -7.89
C SER A 107 1.69 11.46 -7.25
N ILE A 108 3.00 11.21 -7.34
CA ILE A 108 3.68 10.14 -6.60
C ILE A 108 3.39 10.28 -5.10
N LYS A 109 3.37 11.52 -4.58
CA LYS A 109 3.11 11.79 -3.17
C LYS A 109 1.67 11.46 -2.77
N ASP A 110 0.69 11.72 -3.64
CA ASP A 110 -0.70 11.30 -3.40
C ASP A 110 -0.81 9.77 -3.31
N SER A 111 -0.11 9.07 -4.22
CA SER A 111 0.01 7.61 -4.18
C SER A 111 0.54 7.12 -2.84
N GLN A 112 1.69 7.65 -2.43
CA GLN A 112 2.33 7.32 -1.16
C GLN A 112 1.43 7.62 0.04
N ASN A 113 0.76 8.78 0.05
CA ASN A 113 -0.11 9.18 1.15
C ASN A 113 -1.37 8.30 1.25
N SER A 114 -1.87 7.76 0.13
CA SER A 114 -2.99 6.80 0.14
C SER A 114 -2.58 5.42 0.66
N TYR A 115 -1.30 5.07 0.54
CA TYR A 115 -0.73 3.77 0.94
C TYR A 115 -0.29 3.74 2.40
N VAL A 116 0.35 4.82 2.88
CA VAL A 116 0.90 4.92 4.23
C VAL A 116 0.67 6.29 4.85
N ILE A 117 0.34 6.31 6.14
CA ILE A 117 0.33 7.51 6.98
C ILE A 117 1.56 7.49 7.86
N VAL A 118 2.44 8.47 7.67
CA VAL A 118 3.69 8.61 8.43
C VAL A 118 3.59 9.84 9.32
N ALA A 119 3.99 9.71 10.58
CA ALA A 119 4.08 10.81 11.52
C ALA A 119 5.25 10.57 12.47
N ASN A 120 5.92 11.62 12.94
CA ASN A 120 7.08 11.45 13.81
C ASN A 120 6.67 10.91 15.19
N THR A 121 5.47 11.25 15.66
CA THR A 121 4.96 10.82 16.97
C THR A 121 3.59 10.15 16.86
N ALA A 122 3.23 9.37 17.88
CA ALA A 122 1.90 8.76 17.96
C ALA A 122 0.78 9.82 18.02
N LEU A 123 1.00 10.95 18.70
CA LEU A 123 0.03 12.05 18.76
C LEU A 123 -0.24 12.64 17.36
N GLU A 124 0.82 12.97 16.62
CA GLU A 124 0.70 13.49 15.26
C GLU A 124 0.03 12.47 14.31
N LEU A 125 0.26 11.17 14.54
CA LEU A 125 -0.42 10.11 13.79
C LEU A 125 -1.93 10.10 14.04
N GLU A 126 -2.36 10.25 15.30
CA GLU A 126 -3.78 10.36 15.65
C GLU A 126 -4.43 11.61 15.04
N GLU A 127 -3.73 12.74 15.06
CA GLU A 127 -4.20 13.99 14.46
C GLU A 127 -4.41 13.82 12.94
N LYS A 128 -3.45 13.19 12.25
CA LYS A 128 -3.59 12.88 10.81
C LYS A 128 -4.76 11.95 10.52
N LEU A 129 -4.97 10.93 11.35
CA LEU A 129 -6.12 10.02 11.22
C LEU A 129 -7.43 10.76 11.45
N LYS A 130 -7.52 11.59 12.49
CA LYS A 130 -8.71 12.39 12.78
C LYS A 130 -9.02 13.37 11.65
N ALA A 131 -8.01 14.04 11.09
CA ALA A 131 -8.16 14.92 9.94
C ALA A 131 -8.70 14.17 8.71
N ARG A 132 -8.20 12.96 8.44
CA ARG A 132 -8.72 12.11 7.35
C ARG A 132 -10.14 11.63 7.60
N LYS A 133 -10.50 11.26 8.83
CA LYS A 133 -11.89 10.87 9.19
C LYS A 133 -12.89 12.00 8.96
N ASN A 134 -12.44 13.24 9.15
CA ASN A 134 -13.28 14.43 8.93
C ASN A 134 -13.47 14.76 7.44
N SER A 135 -12.67 14.20 6.53
CA SER A 135 -13.00 14.21 5.11
C SER A 135 -14.10 13.17 4.86
N ASN A 136 -15.15 13.52 4.11
CA ASN A 136 -16.33 12.66 3.87
C ASN A 136 -16.07 11.29 3.17
N ASN A 137 -14.82 10.84 3.08
CA ASN A 137 -14.44 9.56 2.51
C ASN A 137 -13.94 8.62 3.61
N PRO A 138 -14.43 7.36 3.67
CA PRO A 138 -13.85 6.35 4.54
C PRO A 138 -12.34 6.21 4.31
N ILE A 139 -11.59 6.07 5.39
CA ILE A 139 -10.15 5.76 5.31
C ILE A 139 -10.03 4.30 4.88
N GLN A 140 -9.48 4.08 3.69
CA GLN A 140 -9.16 2.74 3.19
C GLN A 140 -8.06 2.08 4.04
N PRO A 141 -7.97 0.73 4.05
CA PRO A 141 -6.89 0.03 4.73
C PRO A 141 -5.53 0.60 4.32
N CYS A 142 -4.72 1.00 5.29
CA CYS A 142 -3.42 1.59 5.01
C CYS A 142 -2.41 1.25 6.10
N LEU A 143 -1.14 1.42 5.76
CA LEU A 143 -0.05 1.32 6.72
C LEU A 143 0.00 2.60 7.56
N LEU A 144 0.36 2.45 8.83
CA LEU A 144 0.72 3.57 9.70
C LEU A 144 2.16 3.38 10.17
N ILE A 145 2.92 4.47 10.16
CA ILE A 145 4.29 4.50 10.68
C ILE A 145 4.43 5.65 11.68
N VAL A 146 4.92 5.33 12.87
CA VAL A 146 5.48 6.32 13.81
C VAL A 146 6.99 6.38 13.59
N GLY A 147 7.54 7.57 13.38
CA GLY A 147 8.90 7.80 12.91
C GLY A 147 8.91 8.31 11.48
N THR A 148 9.83 7.80 10.65
CA THR A 148 9.92 8.15 9.23
C THR A 148 9.95 6.87 8.38
N ILE A 149 9.82 7.00 7.05
CA ILE A 149 10.03 5.86 6.14
C ILE A 149 11.43 5.27 6.30
N MET A 150 12.45 6.12 6.48
CA MET A 150 13.84 5.70 6.66
C MET A 150 14.09 5.06 8.04
N ASN A 151 13.32 5.45 9.05
CA ASN A 151 13.48 4.98 10.42
C ASN A 151 12.11 4.74 11.06
N PRO A 152 11.43 3.64 10.69
CA PRO A 152 10.12 3.30 11.24
C PRO A 152 10.30 2.76 12.66
N ARG A 153 9.75 3.48 13.66
CA ARG A 153 9.81 3.08 15.08
C ARG A 153 8.63 2.21 15.49
N GLU A 154 7.45 2.51 14.98
CA GLU A 154 6.28 1.64 15.10
C GLU A 154 5.62 1.46 13.74
N ILE A 155 5.25 0.22 13.43
CA ILE A 155 4.59 -0.16 12.19
C ILE A 155 3.23 -0.73 12.54
N MET A 156 2.19 -0.22 11.90
CA MET A 156 0.83 -0.70 12.10
C MET A 156 0.04 -0.81 10.80
N VAL A 157 -1.04 -1.59 10.84
CA VAL A 157 -2.10 -1.57 9.83
C VAL A 157 -3.33 -0.92 10.44
N TYR A 158 -3.92 0.04 9.73
CA TYR A 158 -5.19 0.66 10.08
C TYR A 158 -6.32 0.06 9.26
N PHE A 159 -7.37 -0.40 9.94
CA PHE A 159 -8.63 -0.77 9.30
C PHE A 159 -9.79 -0.69 10.28
N ASP A 160 -10.90 -0.06 9.87
CA ASP A 160 -12.13 0.06 10.66
C ASP A 160 -11.89 0.53 12.11
N GLU A 161 -11.13 1.62 12.25
CA GLU A 161 -10.72 2.23 13.53
C GLU A 161 -9.78 1.39 14.40
N LEU A 162 -9.43 0.18 13.97
CA LEU A 162 -8.47 -0.69 14.63
C LEU A 162 -7.05 -0.46 14.10
N LYS A 163 -6.07 -0.67 14.98
CA LYS A 163 -4.64 -0.58 14.69
C LYS A 163 -3.94 -1.86 15.11
N TYR A 164 -3.33 -2.53 14.16
CA TYR A 164 -2.61 -3.78 14.39
C TYR A 164 -1.11 -3.51 14.34
N LYS A 165 -0.40 -3.69 15.45
CA LYS A 165 1.06 -3.49 15.52
C LYS A 165 1.81 -4.67 14.90
N PHE A 166 2.90 -4.37 14.19
CA PHE A 166 3.77 -5.33 13.55
C PHE A 166 5.23 -5.00 13.82
N PHE A 167 6.06 -6.06 13.86
CA PHE A 167 7.52 -5.93 13.89
C PHE A 167 8.15 -5.92 12.50
N SER A 168 7.38 -6.20 11.44
CA SER A 168 7.85 -6.26 10.06
C SER A 168 6.91 -5.48 9.14
N ILE A 169 7.46 -4.55 8.37
CA ILE A 169 6.70 -3.77 7.38
C ILE A 169 6.13 -4.65 6.27
N VAL A 170 6.85 -5.69 5.88
CA VAL A 170 6.43 -6.69 4.88
C VAL A 170 5.22 -7.46 5.37
N LYS A 171 5.22 -7.91 6.63
CA LYS A 171 4.04 -8.56 7.25
C LYS A 171 2.86 -7.62 7.46
N ALA A 172 3.12 -6.35 7.77
CA ALA A 172 2.07 -5.34 7.87
C ALA A 172 1.40 -5.12 6.51
N LEU A 173 2.20 -5.01 5.44
CA LEU A 173 1.67 -4.89 4.08
C LEU A 173 0.87 -6.13 3.67
N ASP A 174 1.37 -7.33 4.00
CA ASP A 174 0.68 -8.59 3.74
C ASP A 174 -0.72 -8.63 4.38
N LEU A 175 -0.85 -8.23 5.65
CA LEU A 175 -2.18 -8.09 6.26
C LEU A 175 -3.02 -7.03 5.53
N CYS A 176 -2.44 -5.85 5.30
CA CYS A 176 -3.16 -4.73 4.69
C CYS A 176 -3.78 -5.14 3.34
N PHE A 177 -3.00 -5.83 2.49
CA PHE A 177 -3.47 -6.39 1.23
C PHE A 177 -4.59 -7.42 1.41
N LYS A 178 -4.44 -8.37 2.35
CA LYS A 178 -5.46 -9.40 2.62
C LYS A 178 -6.78 -8.79 3.05
N ILE A 179 -6.76 -7.69 3.82
CA ILE A 179 -7.97 -6.96 4.23
C ILE A 179 -8.75 -6.47 3.01
N TYR A 180 -8.09 -5.89 2.00
CA TYR A 180 -8.79 -5.46 0.77
C TYR A 180 -9.58 -6.59 0.13
N HIS A 181 -9.00 -7.78 0.03
CA HIS A 181 -9.69 -8.91 -0.60
C HIS A 181 -10.76 -9.56 0.27
N ILE A 182 -10.51 -9.72 1.58
CA ILE A 182 -11.48 -10.35 2.48
C ILE A 182 -12.74 -9.52 2.64
N PHE A 183 -12.59 -8.20 2.67
CA PHE A 183 -13.72 -7.28 2.79
C PHE A 183 -14.21 -6.74 1.44
N ASN A 184 -13.68 -7.27 0.32
CA ASN A 184 -14.03 -6.86 -1.05
C ASN A 184 -14.01 -5.33 -1.24
N LEU A 185 -12.93 -4.70 -0.80
CA LEU A 185 -12.72 -3.26 -0.84
C LEU A 185 -12.00 -2.86 -2.14
N GLU A 186 -12.33 -1.68 -2.65
CA GLU A 186 -11.60 -1.10 -3.77
C GLU A 186 -10.26 -0.50 -3.32
N TYR A 187 -9.21 -0.72 -4.10
CA TYR A 187 -7.93 -0.04 -3.86
C TYR A 187 -8.05 1.48 -4.05
N PRO A 188 -7.30 2.30 -3.28
CA PRO A 188 -7.23 3.73 -3.49
C PRO A 188 -6.79 4.05 -4.93
N LEU A 189 -7.50 4.97 -5.59
CA LEU A 189 -7.23 5.33 -6.98
C LEU A 189 -5.83 5.91 -7.17
N GLU A 190 -5.31 6.56 -6.13
CA GLU A 190 -3.98 7.18 -6.08
C GLU A 190 -2.86 6.14 -6.09
N SER A 191 -3.08 4.95 -5.52
CA SER A 191 -2.07 3.88 -5.41
C SER A 191 -2.46 2.58 -6.10
N ILE A 192 -3.54 2.58 -6.90
CA ILE A 192 -4.07 1.38 -7.55
C ILE A 192 -3.01 0.61 -8.36
N ASN A 193 -2.07 1.30 -9.01
CA ASN A 193 -1.01 0.65 -9.78
C ASN A 193 -0.06 -0.17 -8.89
N VAL A 194 0.27 0.34 -7.69
CA VAL A 194 1.10 -0.38 -6.71
C VAL A 194 0.35 -1.57 -6.14
N TRP A 195 -0.94 -1.41 -5.80
CA TRP A 195 -1.76 -2.52 -5.31
C TRP A 195 -1.95 -3.63 -6.35
N LEU A 196 -2.14 -3.27 -7.63
CA LEU A 196 -2.22 -4.26 -8.71
C LEU A 196 -0.87 -4.95 -8.97
N PHE A 197 0.25 -4.26 -8.77
CA PHE A 197 1.56 -4.90 -8.80
C PHE A 197 1.69 -5.91 -7.66
N ILE A 198 1.33 -5.53 -6.43
CA ILE A 198 1.33 -6.43 -5.25
C ILE A 198 0.45 -7.66 -5.52
N GLN A 199 -0.78 -7.45 -5.99
CA GLN A 199 -1.74 -8.50 -6.32
C GLN A 199 -1.17 -9.52 -7.31
N ARG A 200 -0.60 -9.02 -8.42
CA ARG A 200 -0.14 -9.88 -9.52
C ARG A 200 1.21 -10.52 -9.26
N TYR A 201 2.14 -9.81 -8.61
CA TYR A 201 3.50 -10.28 -8.40
C TYR A 201 3.62 -11.12 -7.14
N PHE A 202 3.23 -10.58 -5.98
CA PHE A 202 3.45 -11.23 -4.69
C PHE A 202 2.44 -12.33 -4.37
N TYR A 203 1.25 -12.30 -4.98
CA TYR A 203 0.20 -13.29 -4.73
C TYR A 203 -0.21 -14.08 -5.97
N SER A 204 0.26 -13.71 -7.17
CA SER A 204 -0.18 -14.33 -8.44
C SER A 204 -1.70 -14.30 -8.64
N ILE A 205 -2.37 -13.25 -8.14
CA ILE A 205 -3.82 -13.04 -8.27
C ILE A 205 -4.10 -12.16 -9.49
N LYS A 206 -5.12 -12.54 -10.27
CA LYS A 206 -5.67 -11.74 -11.37
C LYS A 206 -7.19 -11.81 -11.33
N LEU A 207 -7.84 -10.67 -11.19
CA LEU A 207 -9.29 -10.54 -11.19
C LEU A 207 -9.79 -10.17 -12.59
N GLN A 208 -11.03 -10.52 -12.91
CA GLN A 208 -11.62 -10.22 -14.22
C GLN A 208 -11.80 -8.71 -14.46
N CYS A 209 -11.97 -7.94 -13.39
CA CYS A 209 -12.14 -6.49 -13.42
C CYS A 209 -10.80 -5.72 -13.45
N ASP A 210 -9.66 -6.41 -13.36
CA ASP A 210 -8.35 -5.76 -13.36
C ASP A 210 -8.10 -5.04 -14.69
N LYS A 211 -7.81 -3.73 -14.59
CA LYS A 211 -7.39 -2.97 -15.78
C LYS A 211 -5.97 -3.41 -16.21
N PRO A 212 -5.70 -3.51 -17.51
CA PRO A 212 -4.36 -3.82 -17.99
C PRO A 212 -3.43 -2.63 -17.80
N TYR A 213 -2.31 -2.85 -17.10
CA TYR A 213 -1.22 -1.87 -16.98
C TYR A 213 0.06 -2.47 -17.56
N PRO A 214 0.49 -2.04 -18.76
CA PRO A 214 1.66 -2.61 -19.44
C PRO A 214 2.94 -2.58 -18.61
N ILE A 215 3.17 -1.48 -17.89
CA ILE A 215 4.34 -1.32 -17.00
C ILE A 215 4.38 -2.40 -15.92
N ILE A 216 3.24 -2.78 -15.33
CA ILE A 216 3.18 -3.84 -14.32
C ILE A 216 3.58 -5.18 -14.94
N SER A 217 3.06 -5.49 -16.14
CA SER A 217 3.42 -6.74 -16.83
C SER A 217 4.90 -6.78 -17.22
N GLN A 218 5.47 -5.65 -17.65
CA GLN A 218 6.89 -5.53 -17.97
C GLN A 218 7.75 -5.79 -16.73
N ILE A 219 7.51 -5.07 -15.63
CA ILE A 219 8.29 -5.23 -14.38
C ILE A 219 8.19 -6.66 -13.84
N ILE A 220 7.00 -7.26 -13.87
CA ILE A 220 6.81 -8.66 -13.46
C ILE A 220 7.66 -9.62 -14.32
N SER A 221 7.85 -9.33 -15.61
CA SER A 221 8.70 -10.14 -16.48
C SER A 221 10.19 -10.00 -16.15
N GLU A 222 10.63 -8.81 -15.74
CA GLU A 222 12.01 -8.53 -15.34
C GLU A 222 12.37 -9.13 -13.97
N LEU A 223 11.38 -9.26 -13.10
CA LEU A 223 11.54 -9.83 -11.76
C LEU A 223 11.61 -11.37 -11.73
N LYS A 224 11.06 -12.04 -12.75
CA LYS A 224 11.19 -13.50 -12.91
C LYS A 224 12.64 -13.86 -13.26
#